data_AF-A0A9R1U1N0-F1
#
_entry.id   AF-A0A9R1U1N0-F1
#
_cell.length_a   1.000
_cell.length_b   1.000
_cell.length_c   1.000
_cell.angle_alpha   90.00
_cell.angle_beta   90.00
_cell.angle_gamma   90.00
#
_symmetry.space_group_name_H-M   'P 1'
#
loop_
_entity.id
_entity.type
_entity.pdbx_description
1 polymer ?
#
loop_
_entity_poly.entity_id
_entity_poly.type
_entity_poly.pdbx_seq_one_letter_code
_entity_poly.pdbx_strand_id
1 'polypeptide(L)'
;MCTVGNLGELLEDCGLFRALSILRETESLVITRHPNFPCQQVKVSLGRKIQLICEATGLPPPSYAWYHGDSILNNAGAKELNLEITREDQEGEYKCLVSQVDIEGRILEELISESVYVTVNPTPIVIERQPLRFVEIRKGKSLVLSCKVKSHPEPIYQWFRDNTKLEMQTSNVLEIENFNANDEGKYYCYMKNPVSEVCTERCNVIMELPREKATAKIALLIANEDYDHHERLKTPKNDVAKLAKLLQEIGFKVICFANLDIQQMKNAMAIFAAALSEGAYGLFYFAGHGFKMQESYVLSVDAPKSFLRSDAICESEILSIIMPKDPALLAVILDTCQTVPPRELNPDIHREIPKVNEYRSRKNLRNLIQAYSTSSHRPSYERSSNENGLYVTHLSKFMAKDIPVQKVFEEVGRSIDTWFKGKERNQIPMFALTVTKPFRLTDGIYAKNTSEPSELEQLLSFPSKKIEILFQQSGINCQVQISPYLKPFCNFVKLSFHAVDGLSVNLYNLVPIEPNNLFRSKNNEFWIHNPQRSKGPLAIFIERDGNRVGASALKLMDYVPKILQSL
;
A
#
# COMPACT_ATOMS: atom_id res chain seq x y z
N MET A 1 -53.31 -57.43 54.36
CA MET A 1 -53.33 -56.05 54.89
C MET A 1 -51.97 -55.45 54.65
N CYS A 2 -51.87 -54.32 53.94
CA CYS A 2 -50.61 -53.59 53.81
C CYS A 2 -50.34 -52.88 55.15
N THR A 3 -49.21 -53.15 55.79
CA THR A 3 -48.80 -52.42 57.00
C THR A 3 -48.11 -51.11 56.60
N VAL A 4 -48.02 -50.14 57.53
CA VAL A 4 -47.29 -48.88 57.30
C VAL A 4 -45.83 -49.14 56.90
N GLY A 5 -45.20 -50.19 57.44
CA GLY A 5 -43.86 -50.61 57.05
C GLY A 5 -43.77 -51.09 55.60
N ASN A 6 -44.68 -51.97 55.17
CA ASN A 6 -44.73 -52.46 53.78
C ASN A 6 -45.01 -51.34 52.77
N LEU A 7 -45.86 -50.36 53.13
CA LEU A 7 -46.11 -49.20 52.28
C LEU A 7 -44.87 -48.30 52.20
N GLY A 8 -44.14 -48.10 53.30
CA GLY A 8 -42.89 -47.35 53.33
C GLY A 8 -41.82 -47.95 52.41
N GLU A 9 -41.61 -49.27 52.47
CA GLU A 9 -40.67 -49.97 51.58
C GLU A 9 -41.06 -49.82 50.09
N LEU A 10 -42.34 -49.99 49.75
CA LEU A 10 -42.83 -49.81 48.37
C LEU A 10 -42.67 -48.38 47.86
N LEU A 11 -42.88 -47.36 48.72
CA LEU A 11 -42.69 -45.96 48.35
C LEU A 11 -41.20 -45.63 48.14
N GLU A 12 -40.32 -46.21 48.95
CA GLU A 12 -38.86 -46.11 48.79
C GLU A 12 -38.39 -46.75 47.49
N ASP A 13 -38.83 -47.98 47.20
CA ASP A 13 -38.53 -48.70 45.95
C ASP A 13 -39.06 -47.98 44.70
N CYS A 14 -40.19 -47.29 44.83
CA CYS A 14 -40.77 -46.47 43.76
C CYS A 14 -40.16 -45.05 43.66
N GLY A 15 -39.22 -44.67 44.53
CA GLY A 15 -38.64 -43.33 44.57
C GLY A 15 -39.63 -42.22 44.98
N LEU A 16 -40.74 -42.58 45.63
CA LEU A 16 -41.81 -41.68 46.07
C LEU A 16 -41.51 -41.08 47.45
N PHE A 17 -40.30 -40.53 47.60
CA PHE A 17 -39.76 -40.08 48.88
C PHE A 17 -40.55 -38.94 49.55
N ARG A 18 -41.28 -38.13 48.78
CA ARG A 18 -42.19 -37.09 49.32
C ARG A 18 -43.44 -37.67 49.98
N ALA A 19 -43.91 -38.85 49.53
CA ALA A 19 -44.98 -39.58 50.20
C ALA A 19 -44.41 -40.39 51.37
N LEU A 20 -43.19 -40.93 51.21
CA LEU A 20 -42.49 -41.66 52.26
C LEU A 20 -42.27 -40.82 53.53
N SER A 21 -41.99 -39.53 53.38
CA SER A 21 -41.82 -38.58 54.49
C SER A 21 -43.08 -38.31 55.31
N ILE A 22 -44.25 -38.81 54.89
CA ILE A 22 -45.48 -38.78 55.71
C ILE A 22 -45.50 -39.99 56.67
N LEU A 23 -44.85 -41.08 56.28
CA LEU A 23 -44.89 -42.37 56.98
C LEU A 23 -43.65 -42.63 57.85
N ARG A 24 -42.54 -41.94 57.58
CA ARG A 24 -41.27 -42.03 58.33
C ARG A 24 -40.93 -40.69 58.98
N GLU A 25 -40.13 -40.73 60.04
CA GLU A 25 -39.53 -39.53 60.63
C GLU A 25 -38.67 -38.82 59.58
N THR A 26 -38.71 -37.49 59.58
CA THR A 26 -37.90 -36.67 58.67
C THR A 26 -36.42 -36.85 58.98
N GLU A 27 -35.63 -37.15 57.96
CA GLU A 27 -34.17 -37.11 58.07
C GLU A 27 -33.70 -35.68 57.87
N SER A 28 -32.80 -35.22 58.74
CA SER A 28 -32.24 -33.86 58.70
C SER A 28 -31.53 -33.58 57.39
N LEU A 29 -31.62 -32.33 56.95
CA LEU A 29 -30.93 -31.89 55.75
C LEU A 29 -29.43 -31.81 56.00
N VAL A 30 -28.62 -32.48 55.20
CA VAL A 30 -27.15 -32.43 55.31
C VAL A 30 -26.53 -32.27 53.93
N ILE A 31 -25.72 -31.23 53.74
CA ILE A 31 -24.90 -31.07 52.53
C ILE A 31 -23.70 -32.00 52.63
N THR A 32 -23.61 -32.98 51.73
CA THR A 32 -22.53 -33.98 51.68
C THR A 32 -21.42 -33.59 50.72
N ARG A 33 -21.70 -32.70 49.74
CA ARG A 33 -20.71 -32.17 48.82
C ARG A 33 -20.96 -30.69 48.54
N HIS A 34 -19.94 -29.88 48.77
CA HIS A 34 -19.94 -28.45 48.44
C HIS A 34 -19.32 -28.20 47.05
N PRO A 35 -19.70 -27.10 46.36
CA PRO A 35 -19.15 -26.76 45.05
C PRO A 35 -17.66 -26.38 45.08
N ASN A 36 -17.11 -26.08 46.25
CA ASN A 36 -15.70 -25.77 46.47
C ASN A 36 -14.79 -26.99 46.59
N PHE A 37 -15.30 -28.21 46.32
CA PHE A 37 -14.51 -29.44 46.36
C PHE A 37 -14.19 -29.93 44.93
N PRO A 38 -12.92 -30.22 44.59
CA PRO A 38 -11.75 -30.30 45.49
C PRO A 38 -11.01 -28.98 45.72
N CYS A 39 -11.42 -27.87 45.11
CA CYS A 39 -10.72 -26.59 45.20
C CYS A 39 -11.68 -25.41 45.39
N GLN A 40 -11.30 -24.47 46.24
CA GLN A 40 -12.06 -23.25 46.54
C GLN A 40 -12.14 -22.27 45.35
N GLN A 41 -11.30 -22.47 44.33
CA GLN A 41 -11.27 -21.66 43.12
C GLN A 41 -11.23 -22.53 41.87
N VAL A 42 -12.03 -22.16 40.86
CA VAL A 42 -12.07 -22.78 39.54
C VAL A 42 -11.63 -21.75 38.51
N LYS A 43 -10.56 -22.05 37.76
CA LYS A 43 -10.07 -21.20 36.68
C LYS A 43 -10.58 -21.69 35.33
N VAL A 44 -11.15 -20.80 34.53
CA VAL A 44 -11.82 -21.15 33.27
C VAL A 44 -11.54 -20.12 32.18
N SER A 45 -11.33 -20.57 30.95
CA SER A 45 -11.20 -19.66 29.80
C SER A 45 -12.57 -19.32 29.23
N LEU A 46 -12.74 -18.11 28.69
CA LEU A 46 -13.99 -17.71 28.01
C LEU A 46 -14.39 -18.74 26.93
N GLY A 47 -15.69 -19.03 26.84
CA GLY A 47 -16.31 -20.03 25.97
C GLY A 47 -16.15 -21.48 26.43
N ARG A 48 -15.61 -21.73 27.64
CA ARG A 48 -15.51 -23.07 28.20
C ARG A 48 -16.64 -23.36 29.18
N LYS A 49 -17.01 -24.65 29.22
CA LYS A 49 -18.01 -25.17 30.14
C LYS A 49 -17.36 -25.72 31.40
N ILE A 50 -17.95 -25.42 32.55
CA ILE A 50 -17.61 -25.99 33.85
C ILE A 50 -18.87 -26.57 34.49
N GLN A 51 -18.68 -27.53 35.38
CA GLN A 51 -19.77 -28.13 36.15
C GLN A 51 -19.46 -27.94 37.64
N LEU A 52 -20.36 -27.24 38.35
CA LEU A 52 -20.32 -27.12 39.80
C LEU A 52 -21.31 -28.12 40.40
N ILE A 53 -20.96 -28.73 41.52
CA ILE A 53 -21.75 -29.82 42.11
C ILE A 53 -22.02 -29.51 43.58
N CYS A 54 -23.29 -29.57 43.98
CA CYS A 54 -23.74 -29.49 45.36
C CYS A 54 -24.61 -30.71 45.65
N GLU A 55 -24.23 -31.57 46.57
CA GLU A 55 -25.00 -32.77 46.93
C GLU A 55 -25.44 -32.68 48.38
N ALA A 56 -26.69 -33.04 48.63
CA ALA A 56 -27.27 -33.10 49.95
C ALA A 56 -28.13 -34.35 50.11
N THR A 57 -28.27 -34.79 51.36
CA THR A 57 -29.13 -35.90 51.79
C THR A 57 -30.19 -35.38 52.75
N GLY A 58 -31.36 -36.01 52.77
CA GLY A 58 -32.49 -35.65 53.62
C GLY A 58 -33.78 -36.31 53.12
N LEU A 59 -34.75 -36.44 54.01
CA LEU A 59 -36.08 -37.00 53.71
C LEU A 59 -37.15 -36.07 54.31
N PRO A 60 -38.02 -35.40 53.52
CA PRO A 60 -38.16 -35.45 52.05
C PRO A 60 -36.90 -35.04 51.28
N PRO A 61 -36.72 -35.45 50.00
CA PRO A 61 -35.52 -35.15 49.24
C PRO A 61 -35.25 -33.66 49.07
N PRO A 62 -33.98 -33.24 49.09
CA PRO A 62 -33.60 -31.85 48.92
C PRO A 62 -33.90 -31.32 47.52
N SER A 63 -34.23 -30.03 47.48
CA SER A 63 -34.29 -29.21 46.26
C SER A 63 -33.14 -28.21 46.24
N TYR A 64 -32.73 -27.77 45.04
CA TYR A 64 -31.54 -26.95 44.85
C TYR A 64 -31.89 -25.64 44.16
N ALA A 65 -31.21 -24.56 44.55
CA ALA A 65 -31.22 -23.28 43.85
C ALA A 65 -29.82 -22.68 43.85
N TRP A 66 -29.27 -22.37 42.68
CA TRP A 66 -27.94 -21.79 42.57
C TRP A 66 -27.97 -20.27 42.55
N TYR A 67 -26.93 -19.67 43.12
CA TYR A 67 -26.71 -18.24 43.19
C TYR A 67 -25.35 -17.88 42.58
N HIS A 68 -25.29 -16.74 41.91
CA HIS A 68 -24.06 -16.04 41.52
C HIS A 68 -24.02 -14.71 42.27
N GLY A 69 -23.04 -14.54 43.16
CA GLY A 69 -23.09 -13.52 44.21
C GLY A 69 -24.37 -13.70 45.04
N ASP A 70 -25.24 -12.69 45.02
CA ASP A 70 -26.54 -12.70 45.71
C ASP A 70 -27.74 -12.88 44.77
N SER A 71 -27.48 -13.07 43.47
CA SER A 71 -28.54 -13.25 42.46
C SER A 71 -28.83 -14.72 42.20
N ILE A 72 -30.10 -15.10 42.26
CA ILE A 72 -30.54 -16.46 41.90
C ILE A 72 -30.38 -16.71 40.39
N LEU A 73 -29.84 -17.88 40.04
CA LEU A 73 -29.71 -18.34 38.66
C LEU A 73 -30.99 -19.06 38.23
N ASN A 74 -31.69 -18.49 37.26
CA ASN A 74 -32.90 -19.09 36.71
C ASN A 74 -32.59 -20.44 36.04
N ASN A 75 -33.51 -21.40 36.18
CA ASN A 75 -33.41 -22.76 35.63
C ASN A 75 -32.23 -23.60 36.16
N ALA A 76 -31.68 -23.24 37.32
CA ALA A 76 -30.63 -23.99 38.01
C ALA A 76 -31.18 -24.73 39.24
N GLY A 77 -32.13 -25.66 39.01
CA GLY A 77 -32.84 -26.41 40.06
C GLY A 77 -32.22 -27.76 40.44
N ALA A 78 -31.07 -28.10 39.85
CA ALA A 78 -30.44 -29.41 39.99
C ALA A 78 -29.21 -29.35 40.90
N LYS A 79 -28.80 -30.53 41.41
CA LYS A 79 -27.55 -30.71 42.17
C LYS A 79 -26.28 -30.36 41.37
N GLU A 80 -26.37 -30.34 40.04
CA GLU A 80 -25.31 -29.96 39.12
C GLU A 80 -25.65 -28.66 38.40
N LEU A 81 -24.73 -27.71 38.41
CA LEU A 81 -24.80 -26.47 37.66
C LEU A 81 -23.78 -26.48 36.52
N ASN A 82 -24.28 -26.62 35.29
CA ASN A 82 -23.46 -26.52 34.07
C ASN A 82 -23.39 -25.06 33.62
N LEU A 83 -22.22 -24.44 33.74
CA LEU A 83 -21.98 -23.05 33.33
C LEU A 83 -21.14 -23.01 32.06
N GLU A 84 -21.51 -22.16 31.13
CA GLU A 84 -20.62 -21.70 30.06
C GLU A 84 -20.23 -20.26 30.36
N ILE A 85 -18.95 -20.03 30.63
CA ILE A 85 -18.43 -18.71 30.95
C ILE A 85 -18.13 -17.99 29.64
N THR A 86 -19.08 -17.20 29.17
CA THR A 86 -19.04 -16.47 27.88
C THR A 86 -18.65 -15.00 28.04
N ARG A 87 -18.79 -14.44 29.25
CA ARG A 87 -18.52 -13.05 29.58
C ARG A 87 -17.77 -12.95 30.90
N GLU A 88 -17.06 -11.83 31.07
CA GLU A 88 -16.23 -11.55 32.25
C GLU A 88 -17.09 -11.26 33.50
N ASP A 89 -18.32 -10.78 33.32
CA ASP A 89 -19.27 -10.54 34.40
C ASP A 89 -19.79 -11.82 35.08
N GLN A 90 -19.47 -13.00 34.53
CA GLN A 90 -19.76 -14.31 35.12
C GLN A 90 -18.63 -14.78 36.07
N GLU A 91 -17.57 -14.00 36.23
CA GLU A 91 -16.61 -14.19 37.33
C GLU A 91 -17.28 -13.92 38.68
N GLY A 92 -16.89 -14.67 39.71
CA GLY A 92 -17.35 -14.42 41.08
C GLY A 92 -17.71 -15.68 41.84
N GLU A 93 -18.43 -15.48 42.94
CA GLU A 93 -18.82 -16.54 43.86
C GLU A 93 -20.09 -17.25 43.40
N TYR A 94 -20.05 -18.58 43.45
CA TYR A 94 -21.20 -19.43 43.22
C TYR A 94 -21.49 -20.24 44.48
N LYS A 95 -22.74 -20.16 44.96
CA LYS A 95 -23.24 -20.89 46.13
C LYS A 95 -24.57 -21.56 45.80
N CYS A 96 -24.90 -22.62 46.53
CA CYS A 96 -26.13 -23.37 46.33
C CYS A 96 -26.96 -23.31 47.61
N LEU A 97 -28.22 -22.89 47.48
CA LEU A 97 -29.23 -23.05 48.52
C LEU A 97 -29.88 -24.42 48.34
N VAL A 98 -29.88 -25.20 49.41
CA VAL A 98 -30.54 -26.49 49.47
C VAL A 98 -31.72 -26.36 50.42
N SER A 99 -32.92 -26.66 49.93
CA SER A 99 -34.16 -26.54 50.71
C SER A 99 -34.88 -27.88 50.78
N GLN A 100 -35.33 -28.24 51.97
CA GLN A 100 -36.17 -29.40 52.23
C GLN A 100 -37.60 -28.94 52.50
N VAL A 101 -38.56 -29.49 51.76
CA VAL A 101 -39.97 -29.08 51.81
C VAL A 101 -40.89 -30.27 52.02
N ASP A 102 -41.96 -30.06 52.79
CA ASP A 102 -43.00 -31.07 53.00
C ASP A 102 -43.92 -31.25 51.76
N ILE A 103 -44.91 -32.14 51.86
CA ILE A 103 -45.84 -32.42 50.76
C ILE A 103 -46.76 -31.24 50.42
N GLU A 104 -46.96 -30.31 51.36
CA GLU A 104 -47.74 -29.07 51.20
C GLU A 104 -46.88 -27.92 50.66
N GLY A 105 -45.57 -28.15 50.47
CA GLY A 105 -44.61 -27.18 49.96
C GLY A 105 -44.08 -26.22 51.02
N ARG A 106 -44.29 -26.49 52.32
CA ARG A 106 -43.71 -25.69 53.40
C ARG A 106 -42.25 -26.06 53.58
N ILE A 107 -41.42 -25.04 53.76
CA ILE A 107 -39.99 -25.18 54.03
C ILE A 107 -39.83 -25.77 55.44
N LEU A 108 -39.16 -26.92 55.52
CA LEU A 108 -38.78 -27.58 56.77
C LEU A 108 -37.41 -27.08 57.23
N GLU A 109 -36.44 -27.03 56.31
CA GLU A 109 -35.06 -26.63 56.59
C GLU A 109 -34.40 -26.09 55.31
N GLU A 110 -33.50 -25.13 55.46
CA GLU A 110 -32.65 -24.63 54.37
C GLU A 110 -31.19 -24.53 54.81
N LEU A 111 -30.29 -24.95 53.95
CA LEU A 111 -28.84 -24.82 54.14
C LEU A 111 -28.22 -24.16 52.92
N ILE A 112 -27.24 -23.29 53.15
CA ILE A 112 -26.43 -22.68 52.09
C ILE A 112 -25.09 -23.40 52.04
N SER A 113 -24.68 -23.84 50.85
CA SER A 113 -23.38 -24.45 50.65
C SER A 113 -22.25 -23.41 50.74
N GLU A 114 -21.08 -23.85 51.21
CA GLU A 114 -19.82 -23.12 50.99
C GLU A 114 -19.64 -22.74 49.52
N SER A 115 -19.20 -21.51 49.28
CA SER A 115 -19.06 -20.95 47.93
C SER A 115 -17.78 -21.41 47.22
N VAL A 116 -17.84 -21.51 45.89
CA VAL A 116 -16.67 -21.63 45.01
C VAL A 116 -16.48 -20.35 44.21
N TYR A 117 -15.23 -19.90 44.08
CA TYR A 117 -14.92 -18.72 43.26
C TYR A 117 -14.52 -19.14 41.85
N VAL A 118 -15.28 -18.73 40.85
CA VAL A 118 -14.96 -18.97 39.44
C VAL A 118 -14.21 -17.75 38.91
N THR A 119 -12.99 -17.95 38.40
CA THR A 119 -12.13 -16.89 37.85
C THR A 119 -11.84 -17.12 36.38
N VAL A 120 -11.90 -16.07 35.57
CA VAL A 120 -11.58 -16.12 34.15
C VAL A 120 -10.06 -16.09 33.95
N ASN A 121 -9.54 -16.97 33.10
CA ASN A 121 -8.12 -16.99 32.77
C ASN A 121 -7.71 -15.68 32.05
N PRO A 122 -6.65 -14.99 32.51
CA PRO A 122 -6.14 -13.82 31.80
C PRO A 122 -5.73 -14.17 30.37
N THR A 123 -5.97 -13.24 29.44
CA THR A 123 -5.61 -13.36 28.02
C THR A 123 -4.53 -12.35 27.64
N PRO A 124 -3.63 -12.67 26.69
CA PRO A 124 -2.58 -11.74 26.29
C PRO A 124 -3.14 -10.51 25.56
N ILE A 125 -2.39 -9.41 25.60
CA ILE A 125 -2.76 -8.15 24.94
C ILE A 125 -2.59 -8.30 23.43
N VAL A 126 -3.69 -8.10 22.70
CA VAL A 126 -3.71 -8.05 21.23
C VAL A 126 -4.06 -6.62 20.79
N ILE A 127 -3.14 -5.94 20.11
CA ILE A 127 -3.37 -4.58 19.60
C ILE A 127 -4.29 -4.65 18.37
N GLU A 128 -5.50 -4.10 18.49
CA GLU A 128 -6.45 -3.97 17.38
C GLU A 128 -6.21 -2.68 16.58
N ARG A 129 -5.80 -1.61 17.26
CA ARG A 129 -5.51 -0.31 16.66
C ARG A 129 -4.37 0.36 17.43
N GLN A 130 -3.49 1.02 16.69
CA GLN A 130 -2.37 1.78 17.23
C GLN A 130 -2.31 3.17 16.58
N PRO A 131 -1.53 4.10 17.13
CA PRO A 131 -1.31 5.41 16.52
C PRO A 131 -0.76 5.32 15.09
N LEU A 132 -1.02 6.37 14.30
CA LEU A 132 -0.35 6.55 13.01
C LEU A 132 1.16 6.63 13.22
N ARG A 133 1.96 6.13 12.29
CA ARG A 133 3.44 6.19 12.39
C ARG A 133 4.01 7.58 12.29
N PHE A 134 3.26 8.50 11.70
CA PHE A 134 3.66 9.88 11.51
C PHE A 134 2.45 10.78 11.68
N VAL A 135 2.60 11.80 12.50
CA VAL A 135 1.60 12.85 12.70
C VAL A 135 2.33 14.18 12.58
N GLU A 136 1.72 15.08 11.84
CA GLU A 136 2.17 16.46 11.77
C GLU A 136 1.06 17.35 12.31
N ILE A 137 1.42 18.30 13.17
CA ILE A 137 0.45 19.11 13.89
C ILE A 137 0.86 20.58 13.92
N ARG A 138 -0.09 21.47 13.64
CA ARG A 138 0.15 22.91 13.71
C ARG A 138 0.44 23.34 15.14
N LYS A 139 1.35 24.29 15.28
CA LYS A 139 1.57 24.98 16.56
C LYS A 139 0.25 25.43 17.18
N GLY A 140 0.04 25.08 18.43
CA GLY A 140 -1.14 25.45 19.21
C GLY A 140 -2.38 24.57 19.01
N LYS A 141 -2.32 23.52 18.17
CA LYS A 141 -3.40 22.52 18.08
C LYS A 141 -3.17 21.37 19.08
N SER A 142 -4.22 20.59 19.34
CA SER A 142 -4.15 19.42 20.22
C SER A 142 -3.75 18.16 19.46
N LEU A 143 -2.71 17.47 19.93
CA LEU A 143 -2.32 16.15 19.45
C LEU A 143 -3.18 15.11 20.16
N VAL A 144 -3.78 14.18 19.41
CA VAL A 144 -4.49 13.03 19.98
C VAL A 144 -3.92 11.74 19.39
N LEU A 145 -3.31 10.91 20.24
CA LEU A 145 -2.86 9.57 19.89
C LEU A 145 -3.69 8.55 20.68
N SER A 146 -4.08 7.45 20.05
CA SER A 146 -4.89 6.42 20.71
C SER A 146 -4.47 5.02 20.30
N CYS A 147 -4.58 4.07 21.23
CA CYS A 147 -4.54 2.64 20.94
C CYS A 147 -5.83 1.95 21.39
N LYS A 148 -6.16 0.83 20.74
CA LYS A 148 -7.24 -0.07 21.09
C LYS A 148 -6.68 -1.49 21.16
N VAL A 149 -6.98 -2.19 22.24
CA VAL A 149 -6.50 -3.55 22.48
C VAL A 149 -7.65 -4.46 22.86
N LYS A 150 -7.41 -5.76 22.75
CA LYS A 150 -8.25 -6.83 23.29
C LYS A 150 -7.41 -7.62 24.29
N SER A 151 -7.82 -7.65 25.55
CA SER A 151 -7.19 -8.44 26.60
C SER A 151 -8.14 -8.64 27.78
N HIS A 152 -7.79 -9.56 28.66
CA HIS A 152 -8.44 -9.73 29.95
C HIS A 152 -7.37 -10.00 31.03
N PRO A 153 -7.36 -9.29 32.16
CA PRO A 153 -8.09 -8.03 32.38
C PRO A 153 -7.64 -6.94 31.39
N GLU A 154 -8.33 -5.79 31.42
CA GLU A 154 -7.87 -4.58 30.75
C GLU A 154 -6.44 -4.23 31.20
N PRO A 155 -5.56 -3.79 30.29
CA PRO A 155 -4.18 -3.52 30.63
C PRO A 155 -4.05 -2.14 31.29
N ILE A 156 -2.97 -1.98 32.05
CA ILE A 156 -2.50 -0.64 32.41
C ILE A 156 -1.79 -0.02 31.21
N TYR A 157 -1.98 1.28 30.99
CA TYR A 157 -1.36 2.03 29.90
C TYR A 157 -0.31 3.00 30.46
N GLN A 158 0.72 3.28 29.67
CA GLN A 158 1.70 4.32 29.96
C GLN A 158 2.31 4.86 28.66
N TRP A 159 2.22 6.17 28.42
CA TRP A 159 2.83 6.81 27.26
C TRP A 159 4.27 7.23 27.49
N PHE A 160 5.06 7.19 26.41
CA PHE A 160 6.45 7.62 26.35
C PHE A 160 6.68 8.55 25.16
N ARG A 161 7.58 9.53 25.31
CA ARG A 161 8.13 10.40 24.26
C ARG A 161 9.64 10.29 24.25
N ASP A 162 10.22 9.86 23.14
CA ASP A 162 11.67 9.65 22.98
C ASP A 162 12.27 8.79 24.10
N ASN A 163 11.55 7.73 24.47
CA ASN A 163 11.85 6.81 25.56
C ASN A 163 11.82 7.43 26.97
N THR A 164 11.34 8.67 27.11
CA THR A 164 11.05 9.30 28.39
C THR A 164 9.58 9.09 28.75
N LYS A 165 9.31 8.65 29.98
CA LYS A 165 7.95 8.45 30.47
C LYS A 165 7.21 9.79 30.54
N LEU A 166 6.00 9.85 30.00
CA LEU A 166 5.11 11.00 30.17
C LEU A 166 4.28 10.80 31.45
N GLU A 167 4.59 11.55 32.49
CA GLU A 167 3.92 11.38 33.78
C GLU A 167 2.41 11.59 33.68
N MET A 168 1.66 10.76 34.42
CA MET A 168 0.19 10.77 34.48
C MET A 168 -0.53 10.44 33.15
N GLN A 169 0.20 10.11 32.07
CA GLN A 169 -0.39 9.69 30.80
C GLN A 169 -0.63 8.17 30.78
N THR A 170 -1.63 7.73 31.54
CA THR A 170 -1.92 6.31 31.80
C THR A 170 -3.24 5.82 31.19
N SER A 171 -3.73 6.51 30.16
CA SER A 171 -4.93 6.15 29.41
C SER A 171 -4.57 5.53 28.06
N ASN A 172 -5.53 4.85 27.42
CA ASN A 172 -5.40 4.38 26.04
C ASN A 172 -5.42 5.53 25.00
N VAL A 173 -5.68 6.75 25.45
CA VAL A 173 -5.60 8.00 24.67
C VAL A 173 -4.59 8.96 25.33
N LEU A 174 -3.70 9.52 24.52
CA LEU A 174 -2.81 10.64 24.87
C LEU A 174 -3.31 11.89 24.18
N GLU A 175 -3.55 12.94 24.97
CA GLU A 175 -3.90 14.26 24.47
C GLU A 175 -2.86 15.29 24.93
N ILE A 176 -2.26 16.01 23.99
CA ILE A 176 -1.35 17.13 24.28
C ILE A 176 -1.96 18.39 23.67
N GLU A 177 -2.48 19.27 24.52
CA GLU A 177 -3.01 20.57 24.10
C GLU A 177 -1.89 21.54 23.75
N ASN A 178 -2.20 22.54 22.92
CA ASN A 178 -1.29 23.63 22.57
C ASN A 178 0.11 23.14 22.11
N PHE A 179 0.14 22.17 21.20
CA PHE A 179 1.37 21.52 20.75
C PHE A 179 2.41 22.52 20.24
N ASN A 180 3.67 22.33 20.63
CA ASN A 180 4.80 23.17 20.20
C ASN A 180 6.06 22.34 19.90
N ALA A 181 7.15 22.99 19.50
CA ALA A 181 8.38 22.33 19.08
C ALA A 181 9.02 21.43 20.17
N ASN A 182 8.79 21.72 21.46
CA ASN A 182 9.27 20.86 22.55
C ASN A 182 8.46 19.57 22.71
N ASP A 183 7.32 19.47 22.02
CA ASP A 183 6.45 18.30 22.00
C ASP A 183 6.70 17.40 20.80
N GLU A 184 7.61 17.75 19.91
CA GLU A 184 8.06 16.85 18.86
C GLU A 184 8.78 15.64 19.46
N GLY A 185 8.69 14.49 18.78
CA GLY A 185 9.35 13.27 19.22
C GLY A 185 8.67 11.99 18.76
N LYS A 186 9.25 10.86 19.17
CA LYS A 186 8.70 9.52 18.91
C LYS A 186 7.88 9.05 20.10
N TYR A 187 6.56 8.99 19.89
CA TYR A 187 5.58 8.57 20.88
C TYR A 187 5.26 7.09 20.76
N TYR A 188 5.08 6.41 21.88
CA TYR A 188 4.52 5.05 21.92
C TYR A 188 3.80 4.81 23.24
N CYS A 189 2.82 3.91 23.22
CA CYS A 189 2.14 3.45 24.42
C CYS A 189 2.69 2.09 24.82
N TYR A 190 3.08 1.96 26.09
CA TYR A 190 3.40 0.70 26.74
C TYR A 190 2.15 0.20 27.47
N MET A 191 1.84 -1.08 27.31
CA MET A 191 0.69 -1.72 27.93
C MET A 191 1.11 -3.00 28.63
N LYS A 192 0.55 -3.24 29.82
CA LYS A 192 0.85 -4.42 30.62
C LYS A 192 -0.41 -5.00 31.24
N ASN A 193 -0.52 -6.32 31.20
CA ASN A 193 -1.47 -7.07 32.00
C ASN A 193 -0.73 -8.23 32.70
N PRO A 194 -1.40 -9.07 33.51
CA PRO A 194 -0.73 -10.14 34.27
C PRO A 194 0.03 -11.19 33.45
N VAL A 195 -0.24 -11.30 32.14
CA VAL A 195 0.30 -12.36 31.28
C VAL A 195 1.15 -11.86 30.10
N SER A 196 1.12 -10.55 29.81
CA SER A 196 1.84 -9.97 28.67
C SER A 196 2.15 -8.49 28.84
N GLU A 197 3.22 -8.06 28.17
CA GLU A 197 3.64 -6.67 28.06
C GLU A 197 3.90 -6.37 26.58
N VAL A 198 3.30 -5.30 26.05
CA VAL A 198 3.41 -4.94 24.63
C VAL A 198 3.55 -3.43 24.47
N CYS A 199 4.21 -3.00 23.39
CA CYS A 199 4.28 -1.59 22.99
C CYS A 199 3.60 -1.39 21.64
N THR A 200 2.94 -0.24 21.44
CA THR A 200 2.58 0.19 20.09
C THR A 200 3.84 0.44 19.26
N GLU A 201 3.69 0.46 17.93
CA GLU A 201 4.70 1.08 17.09
C GLU A 201 4.91 2.56 17.46
N ARG A 202 6.10 3.08 17.13
CA ARG A 202 6.45 4.48 17.40
C ARG A 202 5.77 5.41 16.38
N CYS A 203 5.04 6.40 16.89
CA CYS A 203 4.48 7.52 16.17
C CYS A 203 5.48 8.69 16.19
N ASN A 204 6.03 9.07 15.05
CA ASN A 204 6.88 10.26 14.92
C ASN A 204 5.99 11.50 14.77
N VAL A 205 5.91 12.31 15.81
CA VAL A 205 5.13 13.55 15.81
C VAL A 205 6.07 14.73 15.60
N ILE A 206 5.76 15.56 14.61
CA ILE A 206 6.51 16.80 14.33
C ILE A 206 5.55 17.99 14.25
N MET A 207 6.07 19.20 14.47
CA MET A 207 5.30 20.41 14.21
C MET A 207 5.18 20.64 12.70
N GLU A 208 3.98 21.04 12.23
CA GLU A 208 3.78 21.44 10.82
C GLU A 208 4.66 22.67 10.54
N LEU A 209 5.66 22.48 9.68
CA LEU A 209 6.39 23.60 9.10
C LEU A 209 5.49 24.28 8.05
N PRO A 210 5.62 25.60 7.83
CA PRO A 210 4.84 26.30 6.82
C PRO A 210 4.97 25.57 5.47
N ARG A 211 3.82 25.19 4.88
CA ARG A 211 3.81 24.50 3.58
C ARG A 211 4.47 25.37 2.53
N GLU A 212 5.60 24.92 2.01
CA GLU A 212 6.26 25.52 0.86
C GLU A 212 5.37 25.27 -0.36
N LYS A 213 5.04 26.31 -1.11
CA LYS A 213 4.32 26.15 -2.38
C LYS A 213 5.34 26.06 -3.51
N ALA A 214 5.19 25.07 -4.37
CA ALA A 214 6.00 24.98 -5.57
C ALA A 214 5.60 26.10 -6.55
N THR A 215 6.54 26.66 -7.30
CA THR A 215 6.21 27.59 -8.40
C THR A 215 5.62 26.84 -9.61
N ALA A 216 6.05 25.61 -9.81
CA ALA A 216 5.51 24.64 -10.77
C ALA A 216 5.86 23.22 -10.31
N LYS A 217 5.14 22.21 -10.81
CA LYS A 217 5.49 20.80 -10.61
C LYS A 217 5.58 20.12 -11.96
N ILE A 218 6.74 19.57 -12.30
CA ILE A 218 7.03 19.02 -13.63
C ILE A 218 7.68 17.65 -13.46
N ALA A 219 7.23 16.68 -14.24
CA ALA A 219 7.79 15.34 -14.23
C ALA A 219 8.17 14.87 -15.64
N LEU A 220 9.32 14.21 -15.78
CA LEU A 220 9.73 13.48 -16.97
C LEU A 220 9.78 11.99 -16.63
N LEU A 221 8.96 11.20 -17.32
CA LEU A 221 8.86 9.75 -17.16
C LEU A 221 9.25 9.07 -18.49
N ILE A 222 10.27 8.22 -18.45
CA ILE A 222 10.77 7.47 -19.62
C ILE A 222 10.60 5.97 -19.37
N ALA A 223 9.97 5.27 -20.33
CA ALA A 223 9.79 3.81 -20.32
C ALA A 223 10.49 3.16 -21.51
N ASN A 224 11.57 2.42 -21.30
CA ASN A 224 12.24 1.68 -22.37
C ASN A 224 11.95 0.17 -22.24
N GLU A 225 11.25 -0.39 -23.22
CA GLU A 225 10.82 -1.80 -23.27
C GLU A 225 11.36 -2.56 -24.49
N ASP A 226 11.28 -1.95 -25.67
CA ASP A 226 11.53 -2.60 -26.95
C ASP A 226 12.99 -2.39 -27.39
N TYR A 227 13.94 -3.01 -26.69
CA TYR A 227 15.37 -2.93 -27.02
C TYR A 227 15.72 -3.68 -28.31
N ASP A 228 16.63 -3.11 -29.10
CA ASP A 228 17.04 -3.64 -30.39
C ASP A 228 17.97 -4.86 -30.26
N HIS A 229 18.82 -4.85 -29.23
CA HIS A 229 19.87 -5.86 -29.03
C HIS A 229 19.85 -6.53 -27.66
N HIS A 230 18.84 -6.24 -26.84
CA HIS A 230 18.66 -6.77 -25.48
C HIS A 230 17.26 -7.39 -25.29
N GLU A 231 17.07 -8.11 -24.19
CA GLU A 231 15.77 -8.68 -23.84
C GLU A 231 14.72 -7.58 -23.70
N ARG A 232 13.53 -7.81 -24.28
CA ARG A 232 12.41 -6.88 -24.16
C ARG A 232 11.73 -7.00 -22.80
N LEU A 233 11.37 -5.85 -22.24
CA LEU A 233 10.62 -5.75 -20.98
C LEU A 233 9.12 -5.62 -21.28
N LYS A 234 8.28 -5.78 -20.24
CA LYS A 234 6.81 -5.85 -20.42
C LYS A 234 6.03 -4.82 -19.60
N THR A 235 6.60 -4.35 -18.49
CA THR A 235 5.92 -3.49 -17.52
C THR A 235 6.25 -1.98 -17.57
N PRO A 236 7.44 -1.51 -18.05
CA PRO A 236 7.80 -0.09 -18.01
C PRO A 236 6.76 0.92 -18.52
N LYS A 237 6.04 0.64 -19.61
CA LYS A 237 5.00 1.53 -20.15
C LYS A 237 3.79 1.61 -19.22
N ASN A 238 3.38 0.49 -18.63
CA ASN A 238 2.28 0.46 -17.66
C ASN A 238 2.68 1.20 -16.38
N ASP A 239 3.91 1.01 -15.93
CA ASP A 239 4.50 1.69 -14.78
C ASP A 239 4.49 3.21 -14.96
N VAL A 240 4.99 3.69 -16.09
CA VAL A 240 4.95 5.12 -16.44
C VAL A 240 3.51 5.62 -16.54
N ALA A 241 2.60 4.89 -17.19
CA ALA A 241 1.20 5.31 -17.28
C ALA A 241 0.53 5.44 -15.91
N LYS A 242 0.81 4.50 -14.99
CA LYS A 242 0.30 4.51 -13.62
C LYS A 242 0.83 5.71 -12.83
N LEU A 243 2.13 5.94 -12.86
CA LEU A 243 2.76 7.06 -12.15
C LEU A 243 2.35 8.41 -12.74
N ALA A 244 2.26 8.52 -14.06
CA ALA A 244 1.81 9.74 -14.74
C ALA A 244 0.43 10.17 -14.27
N LYS A 245 -0.53 9.23 -14.20
CA LYS A 245 -1.87 9.50 -13.70
C LYS A 245 -1.86 10.05 -12.26
N LEU A 246 -1.12 9.40 -11.36
CA LEU A 246 -1.01 9.82 -9.96
C LEU A 246 -0.35 11.20 -9.81
N LEU A 247 0.70 11.44 -10.59
CA LEU A 247 1.41 12.73 -10.58
C LEU A 247 0.51 13.85 -11.13
N GLN A 248 -0.27 13.59 -12.17
CA GLN A 248 -1.27 14.53 -12.69
C GLN A 248 -2.36 14.85 -11.66
N GLU A 249 -2.86 13.84 -10.93
CA GLU A 249 -3.87 14.02 -9.87
C GLU A 249 -3.39 14.96 -8.75
N ILE A 250 -2.09 14.95 -8.46
CA ILE A 250 -1.49 15.86 -7.47
C ILE A 250 -0.90 17.13 -8.13
N GLY A 251 -1.17 17.41 -9.40
CA GLY A 251 -0.88 18.69 -10.05
C GLY A 251 0.48 18.80 -10.75
N PHE A 252 1.18 17.69 -11.03
CA PHE A 252 2.35 17.71 -11.93
C PHE A 252 1.92 17.83 -13.39
N LYS A 253 2.66 18.63 -14.15
CA LYS A 253 2.71 18.54 -15.61
C LYS A 253 3.67 17.40 -15.98
N VAL A 254 3.17 16.36 -16.63
CA VAL A 254 3.92 15.12 -16.88
C VAL A 254 4.25 14.99 -18.36
N ILE A 255 5.54 14.77 -18.65
CA ILE A 255 6.09 14.46 -19.96
C ILE A 255 6.40 12.96 -19.98
N CYS A 256 5.74 12.20 -20.85
CA CYS A 256 5.92 10.75 -20.96
C CYS A 256 6.46 10.37 -22.34
N PHE A 257 7.56 9.62 -22.36
CA PHE A 257 8.11 9.02 -23.57
C PHE A 257 8.36 7.54 -23.37
N ALA A 258 8.27 6.76 -24.46
CA ALA A 258 8.67 5.35 -24.43
C ALA A 258 9.63 4.98 -25.56
N ASN A 259 10.51 4.01 -25.30
CA ASN A 259 11.46 3.44 -26.25
C ASN A 259 12.34 4.49 -26.92
N LEU A 260 13.04 5.30 -26.12
CA LEU A 260 13.92 6.36 -26.63
C LEU A 260 15.34 5.83 -26.89
N ASP A 261 15.91 6.26 -28.01
CA ASP A 261 17.34 6.12 -28.27
C ASP A 261 18.16 7.09 -27.39
N ILE A 262 19.49 6.90 -27.37
CA ILE A 262 20.36 7.69 -26.48
C ILE A 262 20.26 9.19 -26.73
N GLN A 263 20.15 9.63 -27.98
CA GLN A 263 20.08 11.05 -28.33
C GLN A 263 18.74 11.64 -27.90
N GLN A 264 17.65 10.91 -28.13
CA GLN A 264 16.31 11.30 -27.69
C GLN A 264 16.21 11.38 -26.17
N MET A 265 16.83 10.46 -25.42
CA MET A 265 16.87 10.55 -23.97
C MET A 265 17.59 11.83 -23.51
N LYS A 266 18.71 12.20 -24.14
CA LYS A 266 19.43 13.46 -23.85
C LYS A 266 18.57 14.68 -24.16
N ASN A 267 17.90 14.68 -25.30
CA ASN A 267 17.00 15.76 -25.69
C ASN A 267 15.80 15.87 -24.73
N ALA A 268 15.21 14.75 -24.31
CA ALA A 268 14.13 14.72 -23.33
C ALA A 268 14.56 15.34 -21.99
N MET A 269 15.76 15.01 -21.50
CA MET A 269 16.32 15.63 -20.28
C MET A 269 16.53 17.13 -20.44
N ALA A 270 17.00 17.58 -21.62
CA ALA A 270 17.17 19.00 -21.91
C ALA A 270 15.82 19.75 -21.92
N ILE A 271 14.78 19.17 -22.52
CA ILE A 271 13.41 19.71 -22.50
C ILE A 271 12.89 19.82 -21.07
N PHE A 272 13.07 18.76 -20.28
CA PHE A 272 12.65 18.73 -18.88
C PHE A 272 13.37 19.80 -18.04
N ALA A 273 14.69 19.91 -18.19
CA ALA A 273 15.48 20.93 -17.51
C ALA A 273 15.11 22.35 -17.96
N ALA A 274 14.78 22.57 -19.24
CA ALA A 274 14.33 23.87 -19.73
C ALA A 274 12.97 24.28 -19.14
N ALA A 275 12.10 23.31 -18.87
CA ALA A 275 10.79 23.56 -18.27
C ALA A 275 10.87 23.88 -16.76
N LEU A 276 11.94 23.47 -16.07
CA LEU A 276 12.14 23.75 -14.65
C LEU A 276 12.59 25.19 -14.40
N SER A 277 11.93 25.84 -13.45
CA SER A 277 12.27 27.16 -12.93
C SER A 277 12.67 27.10 -11.46
N GLU A 278 13.25 28.18 -10.94
CA GLU A 278 13.47 28.33 -9.51
C GLU A 278 12.15 28.13 -8.72
N GLY A 279 12.21 27.40 -7.61
CA GLY A 279 11.06 27.08 -6.79
C GLY A 279 10.19 25.93 -7.30
N ALA A 280 10.49 25.36 -8.47
CA ALA A 280 9.71 24.26 -9.04
C ALA A 280 10.06 22.92 -8.39
N TYR A 281 9.13 21.97 -8.41
CA TYR A 281 9.41 20.58 -8.07
C TYR A 281 9.62 19.80 -9.37
N GLY A 282 10.79 19.18 -9.49
CA GLY A 282 11.15 18.29 -10.58
C GLY A 282 11.06 16.83 -10.15
N LEU A 283 10.51 15.97 -11.01
CA LEU A 283 10.59 14.52 -10.84
C LEU A 283 11.07 13.86 -12.14
N PHE A 284 12.18 13.13 -12.06
CA PHE A 284 12.65 12.28 -13.14
C PHE A 284 12.41 10.81 -12.76
N TYR A 285 11.75 10.05 -13.63
CA TYR A 285 11.56 8.63 -13.46
C TYR A 285 11.95 7.89 -14.74
N PHE A 286 12.73 6.83 -14.57
CA PHE A 286 13.11 5.93 -15.66
C PHE A 286 12.79 4.48 -15.29
N ALA A 287 12.14 3.76 -16.21
CA ALA A 287 11.94 2.33 -16.13
C ALA A 287 12.54 1.64 -17.36
N GLY A 288 13.40 0.64 -17.13
CA GLY A 288 14.09 -0.06 -18.20
C GLY A 288 15.31 -0.86 -17.73
N HIS A 289 16.14 -1.29 -18.68
CA HIS A 289 17.46 -1.83 -18.39
C HIS A 289 18.37 -0.74 -17.84
N GLY A 290 19.21 -1.16 -16.90
CA GLY A 290 20.22 -0.32 -16.30
C GLY A 290 21.25 -1.20 -15.62
N PHE A 291 22.37 -0.59 -15.26
CA PHE A 291 23.49 -1.28 -14.67
C PHE A 291 24.27 -0.37 -13.72
N LYS A 292 25.17 -0.96 -12.94
CA LYS A 292 26.04 -0.23 -12.02
C LYS A 292 27.50 -0.37 -12.46
N MET A 293 28.18 0.77 -12.62
CA MET A 293 29.63 0.87 -12.79
C MET A 293 30.09 2.11 -12.02
N GLN A 294 30.44 1.98 -10.74
CA GLN A 294 30.64 3.09 -9.78
C GLN A 294 29.37 3.92 -9.54
N GLU A 295 28.79 4.47 -10.60
CA GLU A 295 27.51 5.18 -10.67
C GLU A 295 26.42 4.28 -11.28
N SER A 296 25.18 4.75 -11.24
CA SER A 296 24.04 4.09 -11.86
C SER A 296 23.86 4.58 -13.29
N TYR A 297 23.61 3.65 -14.22
CA TYR A 297 23.45 3.92 -15.64
C TYR A 297 22.09 3.40 -16.11
N VAL A 298 21.42 4.20 -16.95
CA VAL A 298 20.19 3.82 -17.63
C VAL A 298 20.47 3.57 -19.11
N LEU A 299 19.92 2.48 -19.65
CA LEU A 299 20.21 2.01 -21.01
C LEU A 299 19.14 2.51 -22.00
N SER A 300 19.58 2.99 -23.17
CA SER A 300 18.69 3.34 -24.28
C SER A 300 18.30 2.10 -25.08
N VAL A 301 17.24 2.19 -25.91
CA VAL A 301 16.75 1.02 -26.67
C VAL A 301 17.70 0.59 -27.80
N ASP A 302 18.51 1.51 -28.30
CA ASP A 302 19.48 1.33 -29.38
C ASP A 302 20.86 0.85 -28.89
N ALA A 303 21.01 0.61 -27.58
CA ALA A 303 22.27 0.16 -27.02
C ALA A 303 22.76 -1.14 -27.70
N PRO A 304 24.04 -1.22 -28.10
CA PRO A 304 24.59 -2.39 -28.77
C PRO A 304 24.67 -3.57 -27.79
N LYS A 305 24.64 -4.79 -28.33
CA LYS A 305 24.70 -6.03 -27.53
C LYS A 305 25.88 -6.04 -26.53
N SER A 306 27.02 -5.51 -26.94
CA SER A 306 28.19 -5.25 -26.09
C SER A 306 28.37 -3.73 -25.98
N PHE A 307 27.80 -3.14 -24.94
CA PHE A 307 27.74 -1.69 -24.73
C PHE A 307 28.87 -1.17 -23.85
N LEU A 308 29.28 0.07 -24.10
CA LEU A 308 30.16 0.85 -23.24
C LEU A 308 29.34 1.75 -22.30
N ARG A 309 30.00 2.42 -21.34
CA ARG A 309 29.34 3.45 -20.52
C ARG A 309 28.87 4.63 -21.38
N SER A 310 29.56 4.93 -22.48
CA SER A 310 29.15 5.97 -23.44
C SER A 310 27.85 5.68 -24.17
N ASP A 311 27.42 4.42 -24.23
CA ASP A 311 26.17 3.99 -24.86
C ASP A 311 24.99 3.98 -23.87
N ALA A 312 25.21 4.52 -22.67
CA ALA A 312 24.22 4.66 -21.62
C ALA A 312 24.29 6.07 -21.02
N ILE A 313 23.27 6.43 -20.24
CA ILE A 313 23.25 7.72 -19.54
C ILE A 313 23.58 7.48 -18.07
N CYS A 314 24.64 8.12 -17.60
CA CYS A 314 25.04 8.08 -16.20
C CYS A 314 24.11 8.96 -15.35
N GLU A 315 23.79 8.56 -14.13
CA GLU A 315 23.03 9.36 -13.17
C GLU A 315 23.65 10.75 -12.95
N SER A 316 24.98 10.87 -12.89
CA SER A 316 25.65 12.17 -12.78
C SER A 316 25.43 13.06 -14.01
N GLU A 317 25.27 12.49 -15.20
CA GLU A 317 24.89 13.24 -16.41
C GLU A 317 23.47 13.80 -16.26
N ILE A 318 22.51 12.98 -15.81
CA ILE A 318 21.12 13.39 -15.52
C ILE A 318 21.13 14.58 -14.54
N LEU A 319 21.84 14.44 -13.42
CA LEU A 319 21.92 15.46 -12.39
C LEU A 319 22.64 16.73 -12.87
N SER A 320 23.68 16.61 -13.69
CA SER A 320 24.43 17.75 -14.24
C SER A 320 23.58 18.63 -15.17
N ILE A 321 22.59 18.05 -15.84
CA ILE A 321 21.65 18.76 -16.72
C ILE A 321 20.58 19.50 -15.89
N ILE A 322 20.08 18.87 -14.82
CA ILE A 322 18.89 19.33 -14.09
C ILE A 322 19.23 20.22 -12.89
N MET A 323 20.22 19.84 -12.07
CA MET A 323 20.56 20.56 -10.83
C MET A 323 20.90 22.05 -11.02
N PRO A 324 21.56 22.48 -12.12
CA PRO A 324 21.80 23.90 -12.36
C PRO A 324 20.54 24.75 -12.54
N LYS A 325 19.35 24.15 -12.68
CA LYS A 325 18.07 24.87 -12.75
C LYS A 325 17.53 25.30 -11.39
N ASP A 326 18.18 24.87 -10.30
CA ASP A 326 17.81 25.19 -8.91
C ASP A 326 16.33 24.93 -8.56
N PRO A 327 15.77 23.73 -8.86
CA PRO A 327 14.43 23.38 -8.40
C PRO A 327 14.36 23.42 -6.87
N ALA A 328 13.21 23.71 -6.27
CA ALA A 328 13.06 23.62 -4.80
C ALA A 328 13.15 22.16 -4.30
N LEU A 329 12.70 21.21 -5.12
CA LEU A 329 12.79 19.77 -4.88
C LEU A 329 13.10 19.07 -6.21
N LEU A 330 14.07 18.15 -6.22
CA LEU A 330 14.31 17.23 -7.32
C LEU A 330 14.26 15.79 -6.79
N ALA A 331 13.35 14.98 -7.34
CA ALA A 331 13.31 13.55 -7.11
C ALA A 331 13.76 12.81 -8.39
N VAL A 332 14.81 11.99 -8.28
CA VAL A 332 15.28 11.10 -9.35
C VAL A 332 15.00 9.66 -8.93
N ILE A 333 14.21 8.95 -9.71
CA ILE A 333 13.76 7.59 -9.42
C ILE A 333 14.20 6.67 -10.55
N LEU A 334 15.10 5.74 -10.28
CA LEU A 334 15.60 4.77 -11.25
C LEU A 334 15.05 3.39 -10.96
N ASP A 335 14.12 2.93 -11.80
CA ASP A 335 13.54 1.59 -11.76
C ASP A 335 14.26 0.66 -12.73
N THR A 336 15.49 0.29 -12.34
CA THR A 336 16.39 -0.53 -13.15
C THR A 336 17.14 -1.52 -12.28
N CYS A 337 17.70 -2.56 -12.91
CA CYS A 337 18.77 -3.34 -12.28
C CYS A 337 19.94 -2.43 -11.87
N GLN A 338 20.61 -2.80 -10.78
CA GLN A 338 21.84 -2.17 -10.29
C GLN A 338 22.98 -3.19 -10.25
N THR A 339 22.91 -4.21 -11.12
CA THR A 339 23.96 -5.23 -11.26
C THR A 339 25.12 -4.71 -12.10
N VAL A 340 26.32 -5.24 -11.86
CA VAL A 340 27.48 -4.98 -12.70
C VAL A 340 27.42 -5.90 -13.93
N PRO A 341 27.61 -5.40 -15.16
CA PRO A 341 27.65 -6.25 -16.35
C PRO A 341 28.74 -7.34 -16.22
N PRO A 342 28.41 -8.63 -16.43
CA PRO A 342 29.40 -9.71 -16.33
C PRO A 342 30.57 -9.53 -17.30
N ARG A 343 31.80 -9.77 -16.85
CA ARG A 343 33.02 -9.58 -17.66
C ARG A 343 33.04 -10.49 -18.88
N GLU A 344 32.43 -11.67 -18.79
CA GLU A 344 32.38 -12.67 -19.85
C GLU A 344 31.42 -12.25 -20.96
N LEU A 345 30.39 -11.46 -20.63
CA LEU A 345 29.35 -11.03 -21.57
C LEU A 345 29.62 -9.63 -22.14
N ASN A 346 30.31 -8.77 -21.39
CA ASN A 346 30.64 -7.42 -21.80
C ASN A 346 32.02 -6.99 -21.24
N PRO A 347 33.14 -7.47 -21.81
CA PRO A 347 34.47 -7.21 -21.27
C PRO A 347 34.96 -5.77 -21.47
N ASP A 348 34.53 -5.10 -22.54
CA ASP A 348 35.09 -3.81 -22.96
C ASP A 348 34.69 -2.66 -22.04
N ILE A 349 33.49 -2.72 -21.47
CA ILE A 349 33.03 -1.73 -20.47
C ILE A 349 33.94 -1.67 -19.23
N HIS A 350 34.64 -2.77 -18.89
CA HIS A 350 35.55 -2.81 -17.75
C HIS A 350 36.90 -2.14 -18.05
N ARG A 351 37.23 -1.92 -19.33
CA ARG A 351 38.46 -1.26 -19.79
C ARG A 351 38.28 0.24 -19.99
N GLU A 352 37.05 0.70 -20.13
CA GLU A 352 36.74 2.11 -20.30
C GLU A 352 37.01 2.91 -19.02
N ILE A 353 37.48 4.15 -19.19
CA ILE A 353 37.69 5.10 -18.10
C ILE A 353 36.36 5.79 -17.78
N PRO A 354 35.88 5.74 -16.53
CA PRO A 354 34.63 6.38 -16.16
C PRO A 354 34.75 7.91 -16.32
N LYS A 355 33.77 8.52 -16.96
CA LYS A 355 33.58 9.98 -16.95
C LYS A 355 32.64 10.32 -15.81
N VAL A 356 33.10 11.13 -14.86
CA VAL A 356 32.29 11.62 -13.75
C VAL A 356 31.90 13.05 -14.05
N ASN A 357 30.60 13.33 -14.10
CA ASN A 357 30.11 14.69 -14.26
C ASN A 357 29.92 15.31 -12.87
N GLU A 358 30.48 16.50 -12.67
CA GLU A 358 30.15 17.30 -11.50
C GLU A 358 28.73 17.85 -11.64
N TYR A 359 27.94 17.74 -10.59
CA TYR A 359 26.61 18.34 -10.51
C TYR A 359 26.47 19.08 -9.19
N ARG A 360 25.95 20.31 -9.26
CA ARG A 360 25.58 21.09 -8.08
C ARG A 360 24.47 22.07 -8.42
N SER A 361 23.65 22.38 -7.44
CA SER A 361 22.79 23.57 -7.50
C SER A 361 23.68 24.81 -7.50
N ARG A 362 23.33 25.83 -8.30
CA ARG A 362 24.06 27.11 -8.30
C ARG A 362 23.89 27.84 -6.96
N LYS A 363 22.78 27.60 -6.26
CA LYS A 363 22.48 28.15 -4.93
C LYS A 363 22.83 27.20 -3.78
N ASN A 364 23.52 26.08 -4.04
CA ASN A 364 23.84 25.05 -3.05
C ASN A 364 22.61 24.55 -2.27
N LEU A 365 21.48 24.37 -2.96
CA LEU A 365 20.26 23.89 -2.34
C LEU A 365 20.39 22.43 -1.87
N ARG A 366 19.76 22.15 -0.72
CA ARG A 366 19.60 20.82 -0.12
C ARG A 366 18.24 20.26 -0.50
N ASN A 367 18.12 19.81 -1.76
CA ASN A 367 16.86 19.62 -2.48
C ASN A 367 16.75 18.30 -3.27
N LEU A 368 17.76 17.41 -3.21
CA LEU A 368 17.82 16.20 -4.04
C LEU A 368 17.41 14.95 -3.27
N ILE A 369 16.60 14.11 -3.90
CA ILE A 369 16.32 12.72 -3.51
C ILE A 369 16.61 11.81 -4.70
N GLN A 370 17.39 10.77 -4.44
CA GLN A 370 17.71 9.72 -5.39
C GLN A 370 17.12 8.43 -4.84
N ALA A 371 16.22 7.80 -5.58
CA ALA A 371 15.56 6.56 -5.19
C ALA A 371 15.77 5.49 -6.27
N TYR A 372 16.01 4.27 -5.82
CA TYR A 372 16.32 3.14 -6.68
C TYR A 372 15.38 1.99 -6.33
N SER A 373 14.86 1.31 -7.35
CA SER A 373 14.01 0.13 -7.14
C SER A 373 14.75 -1.05 -6.51
N THR A 374 16.08 -1.02 -6.54
CA THR A 374 16.97 -2.01 -5.91
C THR A 374 18.31 -1.39 -5.50
N SER A 375 19.02 -2.01 -4.55
CA SER A 375 20.31 -1.57 -4.01
C SER A 375 21.47 -1.99 -4.91
N SER A 376 22.66 -1.42 -4.70
CA SER A 376 23.86 -1.73 -5.50
C SER A 376 24.14 -3.24 -5.59
N HIS A 377 24.55 -3.68 -6.78
CA HIS A 377 24.87 -5.08 -7.13
C HIS A 377 23.66 -6.03 -7.12
N ARG A 378 22.44 -5.51 -7.25
CA ARG A 378 21.22 -6.32 -7.18
C ARG A 378 20.30 -6.09 -8.38
N PRO A 379 19.48 -7.10 -8.75
CA PRO A 379 18.50 -6.97 -9.82
C PRO A 379 17.24 -6.22 -9.38
N SER A 380 16.49 -5.72 -10.37
CA SER A 380 15.08 -5.34 -10.26
C SER A 380 14.25 -6.32 -11.09
N TYR A 381 13.05 -6.68 -10.63
CA TYR A 381 12.23 -7.73 -11.23
C TYR A 381 10.89 -7.19 -11.74
N GLU A 382 10.41 -7.81 -12.83
CA GLU A 382 9.02 -7.71 -13.28
C GLU A 382 8.36 -9.10 -13.32
N ARG A 383 7.02 -9.13 -13.21
CA ARG A 383 6.22 -10.34 -13.39
C ARG A 383 5.32 -10.15 -14.60
N SER A 384 5.39 -11.07 -15.55
CA SER A 384 4.54 -11.04 -16.75
C SER A 384 3.04 -11.14 -16.44
N SER A 385 2.66 -11.67 -15.28
CA SER A 385 1.28 -11.75 -14.81
C SER A 385 0.76 -10.45 -14.18
N ASN A 386 1.66 -9.54 -13.80
CA ASN A 386 1.29 -8.30 -13.15
C ASN A 386 1.13 -7.19 -14.18
N GLU A 387 0.18 -6.29 -13.92
CA GLU A 387 -0.01 -5.11 -14.76
C GLU A 387 1.19 -4.16 -14.68
N ASN A 388 1.77 -4.00 -13.48
CA ASN A 388 2.87 -3.08 -13.18
C ASN A 388 4.07 -3.84 -12.63
N GLY A 389 5.27 -3.28 -12.78
CA GLY A 389 6.50 -3.74 -12.16
C GLY A 389 6.38 -3.82 -10.64
N LEU A 390 7.23 -4.64 -10.02
CA LEU A 390 7.11 -4.91 -8.58
C LEU A 390 7.32 -3.63 -7.75
N TYR A 391 8.24 -2.77 -8.16
CA TYR A 391 8.50 -1.52 -7.45
C TYR A 391 7.33 -0.53 -7.57
N VAL A 392 6.82 -0.29 -8.78
CA VAL A 392 5.69 0.64 -9.00
C VAL A 392 4.39 0.18 -8.35
N THR A 393 4.18 -1.14 -8.25
CA THR A 393 3.06 -1.72 -7.47
C THR A 393 3.02 -1.19 -6.03
N HIS A 394 4.18 -0.92 -5.41
CA HIS A 394 4.27 -0.36 -4.07
C HIS A 394 4.46 1.16 -4.06
N LEU A 395 5.26 1.72 -4.96
CA LEU A 395 5.47 3.17 -5.09
C LEU A 395 4.15 3.93 -5.29
N SER A 396 3.30 3.42 -6.17
CA SER A 396 2.00 4.02 -6.49
C SER A 396 1.05 4.16 -5.28
N LYS A 397 1.23 3.37 -4.22
CA LYS A 397 0.42 3.44 -3.00
C LYS A 397 0.73 4.68 -2.14
N PHE A 398 1.90 5.30 -2.32
CA PHE A 398 2.39 6.35 -1.42
C PHE A 398 2.69 7.68 -2.11
N MET A 399 2.96 7.68 -3.43
CA MET A 399 3.32 8.89 -4.20
C MET A 399 2.34 10.06 -4.08
N ALA A 400 1.04 9.77 -4.00
CA ALA A 400 -0.02 10.79 -3.90
C ALA A 400 -0.47 11.07 -2.46
N LYS A 401 0.19 10.48 -1.45
CA LYS A 401 -0.15 10.73 -0.04
C LYS A 401 0.42 12.06 0.41
N ASP A 402 -0.36 12.78 1.23
CA ASP A 402 0.10 14.01 1.88
C ASP A 402 1.04 13.66 3.05
N ILE A 403 2.27 13.27 2.71
CA ILE A 403 3.38 12.96 3.61
C ILE A 403 4.69 13.53 3.04
N PRO A 404 5.72 13.79 3.87
CA PRO A 404 7.03 14.20 3.39
C PRO A 404 7.60 13.20 2.37
N VAL A 405 8.27 13.70 1.34
CA VAL A 405 8.80 12.87 0.24
C VAL A 405 9.79 11.80 0.74
N GLN A 406 10.54 12.05 1.81
CA GLN A 406 11.35 11.03 2.48
C GLN A 406 10.49 9.85 2.98
N LYS A 407 9.34 10.15 3.60
CA LYS A 407 8.42 9.15 4.14
C LYS A 407 7.78 8.31 3.04
N VAL A 408 7.59 8.86 1.84
CA VAL A 408 7.13 8.09 0.68
C VAL A 408 8.05 6.90 0.46
N PHE A 409 9.36 7.12 0.35
CA PHE A 409 10.32 6.05 0.05
C PHE A 409 10.57 5.10 1.24
N GLU A 410 10.49 5.59 2.49
CA GLU A 410 10.51 4.73 3.68
C GLU A 410 9.33 3.74 3.69
N GLU A 411 8.11 4.20 3.38
CA GLU A 411 6.93 3.33 3.35
C GLU A 411 6.95 2.37 2.16
N VAL A 412 7.54 2.76 1.02
CA VAL A 412 7.74 1.87 -0.12
C VAL A 412 8.65 0.70 0.25
N GLY A 413 9.82 0.98 0.82
CA GLY A 413 10.78 -0.06 1.25
C GLY A 413 10.13 -1.04 2.24
N ARG A 414 9.38 -0.53 3.22
CA ARG A 414 8.69 -1.37 4.19
C ARG A 414 7.56 -2.19 3.58
N SER A 415 6.78 -1.59 2.67
CA SER A 415 5.71 -2.30 1.99
C SER A 415 6.25 -3.46 1.14
N ILE A 416 7.42 -3.29 0.55
CA ILE A 416 8.14 -4.32 -0.23
C ILE A 416 8.69 -5.43 0.66
N ASP A 417 9.32 -5.09 1.80
CA ASP A 417 9.94 -6.07 2.71
C ASP A 417 8.95 -7.15 3.20
N THR A 418 7.70 -6.75 3.45
CA THR A 418 6.63 -7.67 3.86
C THR A 418 6.04 -8.52 2.72
N TRP A 419 6.25 -8.12 1.47
CA TRP A 419 5.57 -8.71 0.31
C TRP A 419 6.48 -9.63 -0.53
N PHE A 420 7.77 -9.27 -0.67
CA PHE A 420 8.70 -9.96 -1.55
C PHE A 420 9.06 -11.33 -0.99
N LYS A 421 9.03 -12.37 -1.84
CA LYS A 421 9.30 -13.77 -1.46
C LYS A 421 10.28 -14.43 -2.43
N GLY A 422 10.98 -15.47 -1.97
CA GLY A 422 11.91 -16.23 -2.81
C GLY A 422 13.01 -15.35 -3.43
N LYS A 423 13.27 -15.51 -4.74
CA LYS A 423 14.32 -14.77 -5.47
C LYS A 423 14.11 -13.25 -5.43
N GLU A 424 12.87 -12.79 -5.34
CA GLU A 424 12.54 -11.36 -5.37
C GLU A 424 13.06 -10.62 -4.13
N ARG A 425 13.31 -11.30 -3.00
CA ARG A 425 13.93 -10.69 -1.82
C ARG A 425 15.33 -10.11 -2.10
N ASN A 426 15.93 -10.45 -3.24
CA ASN A 426 17.15 -9.82 -3.71
C ASN A 426 16.93 -8.39 -4.19
N GLN A 427 15.72 -7.99 -4.59
CA GLN A 427 15.40 -6.61 -4.89
C GLN A 427 15.15 -5.84 -3.59
N ILE A 428 16.09 -4.99 -3.19
CA ILE A 428 16.02 -4.19 -1.96
C ILE A 428 16.03 -2.71 -2.36
N PRO A 429 14.88 -2.02 -2.33
CA PRO A 429 14.84 -0.60 -2.63
C PRO A 429 15.75 0.22 -1.72
N MET A 430 16.34 1.27 -2.27
CA MET A 430 17.24 2.17 -1.55
C MET A 430 16.93 3.61 -1.96
N PHE A 431 17.18 4.57 -1.07
CA PHE A 431 17.18 5.98 -1.42
C PHE A 431 18.25 6.74 -0.64
N ALA A 432 18.71 7.84 -1.24
CA ALA A 432 19.59 8.82 -0.63
C ALA A 432 18.94 10.20 -0.73
N LEU A 433 19.20 11.08 0.23
CA LEU A 433 18.63 12.41 0.26
C LEU A 433 19.63 13.43 0.77
N THR A 434 19.53 14.63 0.21
CA THR A 434 20.09 15.86 0.77
C THR A 434 18.99 16.81 1.24
N VAL A 435 17.72 16.48 0.98
CA VAL A 435 16.54 17.27 1.36
C VAL A 435 16.50 17.50 2.87
N THR A 436 16.35 18.76 3.27
CA THR A 436 16.25 19.15 4.70
C THR A 436 14.90 19.72 5.08
N LYS A 437 14.12 20.19 4.11
CA LYS A 437 12.74 20.66 4.32
C LYS A 437 11.76 19.50 4.13
N PRO A 438 10.60 19.48 4.82
CA PRO A 438 9.63 18.39 4.72
C PRO A 438 8.76 18.51 3.46
N PHE A 439 9.39 18.72 2.29
CA PHE A 439 8.69 18.85 1.01
C PHE A 439 7.79 17.64 0.75
N ARG A 440 6.67 17.89 0.06
CA ARG A 440 5.68 16.86 -0.28
C ARG A 440 5.37 16.94 -1.76
N LEU A 441 5.24 15.81 -2.42
CA LEU A 441 4.82 15.80 -3.82
C LEU A 441 3.41 16.44 -4.00
N THR A 442 2.60 16.42 -2.94
CA THR A 442 1.27 17.01 -2.82
C THR A 442 1.25 18.50 -2.50
N ASP A 443 2.39 19.16 -2.27
CA ASP A 443 2.42 20.59 -1.98
C ASP A 443 1.72 21.40 -3.08
N GLY A 444 0.99 22.44 -2.68
CA GLY A 444 0.24 23.28 -3.60
C GLY A 444 1.15 24.09 -4.53
N ILE A 445 0.63 24.48 -5.69
CA ILE A 445 1.33 25.37 -6.62
C ILE A 445 0.95 26.82 -6.29
N TYR A 446 1.94 27.72 -6.31
CA TYR A 446 1.69 29.15 -6.22
C TYR A 446 0.91 29.61 -7.45
N ALA A 447 -0.36 30.00 -7.27
CA ALA A 447 -1.17 30.53 -8.36
C ALA A 447 -0.69 31.95 -8.71
N LYS A 448 0.14 32.08 -9.75
CA LYS A 448 0.15 33.32 -10.53
C LYS A 448 -1.11 33.29 -11.38
N ASN A 449 -1.95 34.33 -11.29
CA ASN A 449 -3.08 34.54 -12.18
C ASN A 449 -2.56 34.75 -13.61
N THR A 450 -2.35 33.67 -14.35
CA THR A 450 -2.04 33.70 -15.77
C THR A 450 -3.05 32.83 -16.48
N SER A 451 -3.90 33.45 -17.29
CA SER A 451 -4.92 32.80 -18.11
C SER A 451 -4.33 32.07 -19.34
N GLU A 452 -3.05 32.25 -19.63
CA GLU A 452 -2.38 31.65 -20.78
C GLU A 452 -1.74 30.30 -20.45
N PRO A 453 -1.83 29.30 -21.35
CA PRO A 453 -1.12 28.04 -21.22
C PRO A 453 0.39 28.26 -21.21
N SER A 454 1.09 27.62 -20.28
CA SER A 454 2.56 27.63 -20.22
C SER A 454 3.18 27.10 -21.51
N GLU A 455 4.41 27.51 -21.81
CA GLU A 455 5.17 27.03 -22.97
C GLU A 455 5.19 25.50 -23.06
N LEU A 456 5.37 24.81 -21.93
CA LEU A 456 5.33 23.35 -21.86
C LEU A 456 3.96 22.77 -22.26
N GLU A 457 2.84 23.40 -21.87
CA GLU A 457 1.50 22.95 -22.29
C GLU A 457 1.29 23.13 -23.78
N GLN A 458 1.84 24.19 -24.37
CA GLN A 458 1.79 24.39 -25.82
C GLN A 458 2.61 23.33 -26.56
N LEU A 459 3.77 22.94 -26.01
CA LEU A 459 4.61 21.87 -26.57
C LEU A 459 3.95 20.49 -26.49
N LEU A 460 3.26 20.20 -25.39
CA LEU A 460 2.58 18.93 -25.13
C LEU A 460 1.21 18.82 -25.81
N SER A 461 0.60 19.94 -26.20
CA SER A 461 -0.72 19.97 -26.82
C SER A 461 -0.75 19.14 -28.11
N PHE A 462 -1.63 18.13 -28.14
CA PHE A 462 -1.81 17.27 -29.30
C PHE A 462 -3.30 16.90 -29.50
N PRO A 463 -4.12 17.84 -30.02
CA PRO A 463 -5.48 17.52 -30.40
C PRO A 463 -5.49 16.63 -31.65
N SER A 464 -6.51 15.79 -31.77
CA SER A 464 -6.75 15.03 -33.00
C SER A 464 -6.95 15.96 -34.18
N LYS A 465 -6.22 15.74 -35.27
CA LYS A 465 -6.32 16.52 -36.51
C LYS A 465 -6.90 15.63 -37.61
N LYS A 466 -7.77 16.20 -38.44
CA LYS A 466 -8.28 15.57 -39.65
C LYS A 466 -7.68 16.27 -40.86
N ILE A 467 -7.18 15.48 -41.81
CA ILE A 467 -6.62 15.98 -43.07
C ILE A 467 -7.24 15.20 -44.23
N GLU A 468 -7.35 15.86 -45.37
CA GLU A 468 -7.79 15.24 -46.62
C GLU A 468 -6.55 14.98 -47.49
N ILE A 469 -6.44 13.75 -48.01
CA ILE A 469 -5.36 13.34 -48.90
C ILE A 469 -5.96 12.96 -50.25
N LEU A 470 -5.65 13.79 -51.25
CA LEU A 470 -6.03 13.55 -52.64
C LEU A 470 -4.97 12.67 -53.34
N PHE A 471 -5.40 11.53 -53.86
CA PHE A 471 -4.59 10.66 -54.72
C PHE A 471 -4.73 11.12 -56.18
N GLN A 472 -3.84 12.02 -56.62
CA GLN A 472 -3.97 12.71 -57.91
C GLN A 472 -4.17 11.78 -59.12
N GLN A 473 -3.55 10.60 -59.12
CA GLN A 473 -3.65 9.65 -60.23
C GLN A 473 -5.02 8.98 -60.37
N SER A 474 -5.77 8.84 -59.28
CA SER A 474 -7.09 8.19 -59.26
C SER A 474 -8.25 9.13 -58.95
N GLY A 475 -7.96 10.38 -58.55
CA GLY A 475 -8.97 11.33 -58.10
C GLY A 475 -9.66 10.93 -56.78
N ILE A 476 -9.16 9.90 -56.09
CA ILE A 476 -9.72 9.42 -54.83
C ILE A 476 -9.28 10.36 -53.72
N ASN A 477 -10.21 10.77 -52.88
CA ASN A 477 -9.92 11.56 -51.68
C ASN A 477 -10.12 10.69 -50.43
N CYS A 478 -9.17 10.75 -49.51
CA CYS A 478 -9.20 10.00 -48.27
C CYS A 478 -9.04 10.93 -47.08
N GLN A 479 -9.91 10.79 -46.09
CA GLN A 479 -9.78 11.50 -44.83
C GLN A 479 -8.87 10.70 -43.88
N VAL A 480 -7.82 11.33 -43.37
CA VAL A 480 -6.94 10.75 -42.35
C VAL A 480 -7.11 11.50 -41.04
N GLN A 481 -7.42 10.75 -39.99
CA GLN A 481 -7.41 11.25 -38.63
C GLN A 481 -6.08 10.90 -37.95
N ILE A 482 -5.33 11.93 -37.54
CA ILE A 482 -4.08 11.82 -36.79
C ILE A 482 -4.38 12.15 -35.33
N SER A 483 -4.08 11.24 -34.41
CA SER A 483 -4.46 11.39 -33.00
C SER A 483 -3.44 10.76 -32.04
N PRO A 484 -3.43 11.17 -30.75
CA PRO A 484 -2.62 10.50 -29.73
C PRO A 484 -2.99 9.02 -29.61
N TYR A 485 -1.98 8.17 -29.44
CA TYR A 485 -2.13 6.74 -29.17
C TYR A 485 -1.41 6.36 -27.87
N LEU A 486 -1.91 5.36 -27.15
CA LEU A 486 -1.33 4.91 -25.87
C LEU A 486 -1.02 6.07 -24.92
N LYS A 487 -2.03 6.90 -24.58
CA LYS A 487 -1.85 7.93 -23.55
C LYS A 487 -1.32 7.29 -22.26
N PRO A 488 -0.37 7.93 -21.55
CA PRO A 488 0.04 9.34 -21.65
C PRO A 488 1.23 9.63 -22.59
N PHE A 489 1.72 8.67 -23.36
CA PHE A 489 2.95 8.84 -24.16
C PHE A 489 2.80 9.86 -25.29
N CYS A 490 3.76 10.79 -25.39
CA CYS A 490 3.73 11.85 -26.40
C CYS A 490 4.20 11.37 -27.79
N ASN A 491 4.97 10.29 -27.84
CA ASN A 491 5.66 9.78 -29.01
C ASN A 491 4.96 8.57 -29.67
N PHE A 492 3.67 8.37 -29.41
CA PHE A 492 2.84 7.35 -30.04
C PHE A 492 1.67 8.02 -30.76
N VAL A 493 1.61 7.84 -32.07
CA VAL A 493 0.61 8.50 -32.93
C VAL A 493 -0.19 7.45 -33.68
N LYS A 494 -1.51 7.61 -33.69
CA LYS A 494 -2.44 6.79 -34.48
C LYS A 494 -2.88 7.55 -35.73
N LEU A 495 -2.85 6.85 -36.86
CA LEU A 495 -3.45 7.29 -38.13
C LEU A 495 -4.62 6.37 -38.45
N SER A 496 -5.83 6.93 -38.56
CA SER A 496 -7.04 6.21 -39.00
C SER A 496 -7.48 6.76 -40.35
N PHE A 497 -7.54 5.90 -41.35
CA PHE A 497 -7.95 6.26 -42.72
C PHE A 497 -9.44 5.95 -42.91
N HIS A 498 -10.20 6.94 -43.36
CA HIS A 498 -11.63 6.89 -43.61
C HIS A 498 -11.94 7.20 -45.08
N ALA A 499 -13.16 6.93 -45.53
CA ALA A 499 -13.62 7.14 -46.91
C ALA A 499 -12.79 6.36 -47.96
N VAL A 500 -12.47 5.10 -47.65
CA VAL A 500 -11.69 4.18 -48.50
C VAL A 500 -12.48 2.89 -48.79
N ASP A 501 -13.75 3.05 -49.17
CA ASP A 501 -14.67 1.92 -49.35
C ASP A 501 -14.18 0.97 -50.47
N GLY A 502 -14.00 -0.30 -50.11
CA GLY A 502 -13.46 -1.32 -51.02
C GLY A 502 -11.97 -1.17 -51.32
N LEU A 503 -11.23 -0.33 -50.58
CA LEU A 503 -9.80 -0.10 -50.76
C LEU A 503 -8.99 -0.43 -49.50
N SER A 504 -7.85 -1.08 -49.69
CA SER A 504 -6.86 -1.25 -48.62
C SER A 504 -5.83 -0.14 -48.66
N VAL A 505 -5.48 0.39 -47.50
CA VAL A 505 -4.40 1.37 -47.35
C VAL A 505 -3.13 0.64 -46.94
N ASN A 506 -1.99 1.02 -47.51
CA ASN A 506 -0.67 0.61 -47.06
C ASN A 506 0.20 1.84 -46.80
N LEU A 507 0.98 1.82 -45.72
CA LEU A 507 1.90 2.88 -45.35
C LEU A 507 3.32 2.34 -45.24
N TYR A 508 4.29 3.15 -45.63
CA TYR A 508 5.71 2.85 -45.49
C TYR A 508 6.50 4.13 -45.21
N ASN A 509 7.59 4.01 -44.46
CA ASN A 509 8.58 5.09 -44.41
C ASN A 509 9.25 5.20 -45.80
N LEU A 510 9.18 6.36 -46.44
CA LEU A 510 9.76 6.55 -47.78
C LEU A 510 11.28 6.35 -47.77
N VAL A 511 11.93 6.79 -46.69
CA VAL A 511 13.30 6.39 -46.34
C VAL A 511 13.21 5.30 -45.28
N PRO A 512 13.63 4.06 -45.60
CA PRO A 512 13.58 2.96 -44.65
C PRO A 512 14.36 3.28 -43.37
N ILE A 513 13.84 2.80 -42.24
CA ILE A 513 14.50 2.89 -40.94
C ILE A 513 14.48 1.52 -40.27
N GLU A 514 15.55 1.20 -39.55
CA GLU A 514 15.67 -0.03 -38.77
C GLU A 514 15.91 0.30 -37.28
N PRO A 515 15.18 -0.33 -36.34
CA PRO A 515 13.96 -1.10 -36.60
C PRO A 515 12.84 -0.21 -37.17
N ASN A 516 11.91 -0.82 -37.91
CA ASN A 516 10.73 -0.13 -38.43
C ASN A 516 9.87 0.39 -37.27
N ASN A 517 9.44 1.65 -37.36
CA ASN A 517 8.63 2.32 -36.34
C ASN A 517 7.14 2.37 -36.67
N LEU A 518 6.76 1.90 -37.86
CA LEU A 518 5.38 1.91 -38.36
C LEU A 518 4.75 0.53 -38.21
N PHE A 519 3.56 0.49 -37.62
CA PHE A 519 2.84 -0.74 -37.34
C PHE A 519 1.40 -0.63 -37.85
N ARG A 520 0.86 -1.76 -38.29
CA ARG A 520 -0.47 -1.85 -38.90
C ARG A 520 -1.46 -2.59 -38.00
N SER A 521 -2.65 -2.04 -37.87
CA SER A 521 -3.83 -2.67 -37.26
C SER A 521 -4.78 -3.26 -38.30
N LYS A 522 -5.89 -3.83 -37.82
CA LYS A 522 -7.08 -4.10 -38.64
C LYS A 522 -7.74 -2.77 -39.06
N ASN A 523 -8.53 -2.79 -40.15
CA ASN A 523 -9.41 -1.69 -40.59
C ASN A 523 -8.71 -0.36 -40.99
N ASN A 524 -7.60 -0.42 -41.72
CA ASN A 524 -6.87 0.77 -42.20
C ASN A 524 -6.45 1.75 -41.07
N GLU A 525 -6.19 1.21 -39.88
CA GLU A 525 -5.57 1.95 -38.78
C GLU A 525 -4.10 1.57 -38.66
N PHE A 526 -3.28 2.58 -38.41
CA PHE A 526 -1.84 2.46 -38.26
C PHE A 526 -1.43 3.19 -37.00
N TRP A 527 -0.33 2.75 -36.40
CA TRP A 527 0.32 3.53 -35.37
C TRP A 527 1.81 3.59 -35.62
N ILE A 528 2.40 4.69 -35.20
CA ILE A 528 3.81 4.97 -35.35
C ILE A 528 4.38 5.34 -34.00
N HIS A 529 5.46 4.65 -33.65
CA HIS A 529 6.25 4.94 -32.46
C HIS A 529 7.36 5.91 -32.86
N ASN A 530 7.72 6.85 -31.99
CA ASN A 530 8.83 7.76 -32.25
C ASN A 530 8.81 8.37 -33.67
N PRO A 531 7.74 9.08 -34.07
CA PRO A 531 7.60 9.61 -35.43
C PRO A 531 8.76 10.54 -35.83
N GLN A 532 9.46 11.13 -34.86
CA GLN A 532 10.67 11.93 -35.08
C GLN A 532 11.84 11.13 -35.69
N ARG A 533 11.82 9.78 -35.63
CA ARG A 533 12.81 8.92 -36.29
C ARG A 533 12.60 8.82 -37.81
N SER A 534 11.41 9.15 -38.32
CA SER A 534 11.10 9.02 -39.75
C SER A 534 11.87 10.08 -40.55
N LYS A 535 12.78 9.61 -41.42
CA LYS A 535 13.61 10.46 -42.28
C LYS A 535 12.84 10.85 -43.55
N GLY A 536 11.86 11.74 -43.44
CA GLY A 536 11.04 12.21 -44.57
C GLY A 536 9.56 11.82 -44.47
N PRO A 537 8.77 12.01 -45.54
CA PRO A 537 7.34 11.74 -45.52
C PRO A 537 7.02 10.24 -45.51
N LEU A 538 5.86 9.88 -44.98
CA LEU A 538 5.28 8.54 -45.10
C LEU A 538 4.67 8.39 -46.49
N ALA A 539 5.07 7.34 -47.21
CA ALA A 539 4.42 6.96 -48.46
C ALA A 539 3.09 6.25 -48.16
N ILE A 540 2.02 6.68 -48.80
CA ILE A 540 0.68 6.13 -48.64
C ILE A 540 0.24 5.56 -49.99
N PHE A 541 -0.13 4.29 -49.99
CA PHE A 541 -0.69 3.62 -51.16
C PHE A 541 -2.11 3.14 -50.88
N ILE A 542 -2.97 3.27 -51.87
CA ILE A 542 -4.29 2.65 -51.87
C ILE A 542 -4.33 1.57 -52.93
N GLU A 543 -4.92 0.44 -52.56
CA GLU A 543 -5.00 -0.75 -53.38
C GLU A 543 -6.45 -1.22 -53.52
N ARG A 544 -6.79 -1.72 -54.71
CA ARG A 544 -8.04 -2.42 -55.01
C ARG A 544 -7.67 -3.82 -55.52
N ASP A 545 -8.17 -4.85 -54.87
CA ASP A 545 -7.88 -6.26 -55.21
C ASP A 545 -6.37 -6.56 -55.34
N GLY A 546 -5.55 -5.95 -54.47
CA GLY A 546 -4.09 -6.09 -54.46
C GLY A 546 -3.33 -5.26 -55.50
N ASN A 547 -4.03 -4.51 -56.36
CA ASN A 547 -3.42 -3.61 -57.34
C ASN A 547 -3.39 -2.18 -56.83
N ARG A 548 -2.22 -1.53 -56.92
CA ARG A 548 -2.06 -0.13 -56.53
C ARG A 548 -2.84 0.78 -57.46
N VAL A 549 -3.82 1.49 -56.92
CA VAL A 549 -4.67 2.45 -57.64
C VAL A 549 -4.33 3.91 -57.34
N GLY A 550 -3.52 4.18 -56.32
CA GLY A 550 -3.12 5.55 -55.99
C GLY A 550 -1.92 5.60 -55.06
N ALA A 551 -1.21 6.73 -55.11
CA ALA A 551 -0.13 7.04 -54.19
C ALA A 551 -0.15 8.50 -53.75
N SER A 552 0.25 8.72 -52.51
CA SER A 552 0.46 10.04 -51.93
C SER A 552 1.54 9.99 -50.86
N ALA A 553 1.86 11.12 -50.25
CA ALA A 553 2.85 11.22 -49.20
C ALA A 553 2.37 12.14 -48.07
N LEU A 554 2.68 11.78 -46.82
CA LEU A 554 2.31 12.54 -45.62
C LEU A 554 3.55 12.92 -44.83
N LYS A 555 3.80 14.23 -44.69
CA LYS A 555 4.81 14.75 -43.77
C LYS A 555 4.25 14.77 -42.34
N LEU A 556 4.36 13.63 -41.66
CA LEU A 556 3.70 13.41 -40.37
C LEU A 556 4.11 14.43 -39.30
N MET A 557 5.39 14.85 -39.27
CA MET A 557 5.92 15.76 -38.23
C MET A 557 5.24 17.14 -38.17
N ASP A 558 4.50 17.54 -39.21
CA ASP A 558 3.73 18.78 -39.22
C ASP A 558 2.43 18.66 -38.38
N TYR A 559 2.04 17.43 -38.02
CA TYR A 559 0.78 17.12 -37.37
C TYR A 559 0.91 16.58 -35.94
N VAL A 560 2.11 16.19 -35.50
CA VAL A 560 2.40 15.63 -34.15
C VAL A 560 2.66 16.75 -33.11
N PRO A 561 2.74 16.45 -31.79
CA PRO A 561 3.03 17.49 -30.80
C PRO A 561 4.41 18.11 -31.03
N LYS A 562 4.51 19.43 -30.82
CA LYS A 562 5.75 20.20 -31.07
C LYS A 562 6.92 19.73 -30.22
N ILE A 563 6.67 19.15 -29.05
CA ILE A 563 7.72 18.58 -28.20
C ILE A 563 8.58 17.54 -28.94
N LEU A 564 8.01 16.81 -29.91
CA LEU A 564 8.74 15.80 -30.70
C LEU A 564 9.67 16.41 -31.75
N GLN A 565 9.55 17.70 -32.05
CA GLN A 565 10.48 18.39 -32.95
C GLN A 565 11.80 18.73 -32.25
N SER A 566 11.76 18.83 -30.92
CA SER A 566 12.92 19.08 -30.06
C SER A 566 13.49 17.80 -29.45
N LEU A 567 12.86 16.65 -29.71
CA LEU A 567 13.25 15.32 -29.25
C LEU A 567 14.06 14.61 -30.32
#